data_AF-A0A2E3A0Y4-F1
#
_entry.id   AF-A0A2E3A0Y4-F1
#
_cell.length_a   1.000
_cell.length_b   1.000
_cell.length_c   1.000
_cell.angle_alpha   90.00
_cell.angle_beta   90.00
_cell.angle_gamma   90.00
#
_symmetry.space_group_name_H-M   'P 1'
#
loop_
_entity.id
_entity.type
_entity.pdbx_description
1 polymer ?
#
loop_
_entity_poly.entity_id
_entity_poly.type
_entity_poly.pdbx_seq_one_letter_code
_entity_poly.pdbx_strand_id
1 'polypeptide(L)'
;MKNIFILIVLNVLFSINIKGQEVGKIESFNSKDISFRLKTAIGKYHLVHSSKDLKTWQVVAHFLGDGKYTAFKDYRKQFGESSFYRLVTKPAPFKDGLYEREWKLVAMHEPDKSIFPKSGRVHSIEFGRDGRVGGRNDCNRYFGKCSIEKGNWLNFNTPFGSTLMFCMSGSLDFKFFEALKLAKGYEVEGMKLRIYYGKEVNSTMEFEAG
;
A
#
# COMPACT_ATOMS: atom_id res chain seq x y z
N MET A 1 48.64 -12.85 -38.57
CA MET A 1 47.51 -13.37 -39.36
C MET A 1 46.44 -13.83 -38.39
N LYS A 2 45.31 -13.12 -38.36
CA LYS A 2 44.14 -13.38 -37.49
C LYS A 2 43.17 -14.26 -38.28
N ASN A 3 42.75 -15.39 -37.71
CA ASN A 3 41.52 -16.07 -38.12
C ASN A 3 40.58 -16.10 -36.90
N ILE A 4 39.56 -15.25 -36.93
CA ILE A 4 38.43 -15.30 -36.00
C ILE A 4 37.21 -15.68 -36.85
N PHE A 5 36.64 -16.84 -36.55
CA PHE A 5 35.39 -17.31 -37.15
C PHE A 5 34.24 -16.39 -36.72
N ILE A 6 33.53 -15.85 -37.70
CA ILE A 6 32.27 -15.13 -37.54
C ILE A 6 31.16 -16.17 -37.45
N LEU A 7 30.46 -16.24 -36.31
CA LEU A 7 29.19 -16.96 -36.19
C LEU A 7 28.06 -15.93 -36.21
N ILE A 8 27.33 -15.88 -37.33
CA ILE A 8 26.12 -15.09 -37.50
C ILE A 8 24.98 -15.81 -36.78
N VAL A 9 24.47 -15.23 -35.70
CA VAL A 9 23.20 -15.64 -35.12
C VAL A 9 22.24 -14.46 -35.26
N LEU A 10 21.40 -14.55 -36.29
CA LEU A 10 20.23 -13.72 -36.51
C LEU A 10 19.21 -14.07 -35.41
N ASN A 11 18.94 -13.14 -34.49
CA ASN A 11 17.81 -13.27 -33.57
C ASN A 11 16.93 -12.03 -33.62
N VAL A 12 15.67 -12.30 -33.94
CA VAL A 12 14.58 -11.38 -34.23
C VAL A 12 14.24 -10.57 -32.99
N LEU A 13 14.27 -9.24 -33.10
CA LEU A 13 13.81 -8.30 -32.08
C LEU A 13 12.29 -8.36 -31.94
N PHE A 14 11.78 -9.16 -31.01
CA PHE A 14 10.44 -8.95 -30.46
C PHE A 14 10.51 -7.87 -29.37
N SER A 15 10.09 -6.66 -29.73
CA SER A 15 9.84 -5.57 -28.80
C SER A 15 8.56 -5.85 -28.01
N ILE A 16 8.69 -6.46 -26.83
CA ILE A 16 7.60 -6.52 -25.85
C ILE A 16 7.94 -5.55 -24.72
N ASN A 17 7.15 -4.48 -24.62
CA ASN A 17 7.25 -3.42 -23.63
C ASN A 17 7.06 -3.98 -22.20
N ILE A 18 8.15 -4.39 -21.56
CA ILE A 18 8.20 -4.59 -20.11
C ILE A 18 9.16 -3.53 -19.56
N LYS A 19 8.63 -2.34 -19.27
CA LYS A 19 9.33 -1.38 -18.39
C LYS A 19 8.79 -1.48 -16.96
N GLY A 20 8.81 -2.69 -16.42
CA GLY A 20 9.17 -2.85 -15.01
C GLY A 20 10.68 -2.74 -14.98
N GLN A 21 11.21 -1.67 -14.39
CA GLN A 21 12.65 -1.48 -14.23
C GLN A 21 13.25 -2.75 -13.62
N GLU A 22 14.30 -3.28 -14.24
CA GLU A 22 14.95 -4.53 -13.85
C GLU A 22 15.17 -4.60 -12.34
N VAL A 23 14.98 -5.81 -11.81
CA VAL A 23 15.35 -6.28 -10.47
C VAL A 23 16.87 -6.09 -10.17
N GLY A 24 17.65 -5.49 -11.08
CA GLY A 24 19.12 -5.55 -11.14
C GLY A 24 19.93 -4.48 -10.41
N LYS A 25 19.33 -3.52 -9.69
CA LYS A 25 20.10 -2.61 -8.82
C LYS A 25 19.45 -2.49 -7.44
N ILE A 26 19.59 -3.56 -6.66
CA ILE A 26 19.35 -3.54 -5.22
C ILE A 26 20.56 -2.83 -4.61
N GLU A 27 20.43 -1.56 -4.27
CA GLU A 27 21.48 -0.84 -3.55
C GLU A 27 21.40 -1.21 -2.06
N SER A 28 22.43 -1.91 -1.57
CA SER A 28 22.62 -2.18 -0.14
C SER A 28 23.23 -0.94 0.51
N PHE A 29 22.47 -0.25 1.36
CA PHE A 29 22.98 0.93 2.03
C PHE A 29 23.27 0.62 3.50
N ASN A 30 24.50 0.89 3.90
CA ASN A 30 24.91 0.86 5.28
C ASN A 30 25.03 2.31 5.79
N SER A 31 24.31 2.64 6.88
CA SER A 31 24.51 3.77 7.80
C SER A 31 23.50 4.94 7.88
N LYS A 32 23.35 5.34 9.15
CA LYS A 32 22.83 6.51 9.89
C LYS A 32 21.76 7.47 9.36
N ASP A 33 21.68 7.81 8.08
CA ASP A 33 20.59 8.63 7.51
C ASP A 33 20.68 8.55 5.98
N ILE A 34 19.95 7.63 5.36
CA ILE A 34 19.94 7.51 3.89
C ILE A 34 18.81 8.39 3.36
N SER A 35 19.19 9.48 2.72
CA SER A 35 18.31 10.20 1.81
C SER A 35 18.69 9.79 0.40
N PHE A 36 17.80 9.08 -0.29
CA PHE A 36 17.93 8.85 -1.71
C PHE A 36 17.04 9.81 -2.48
N ARG A 37 17.50 10.15 -3.67
CA ARG A 37 16.79 11.00 -4.63
C ARG A 37 16.34 10.10 -5.77
N LEU A 38 15.05 9.82 -5.87
CA LEU A 38 14.48 9.08 -7.00
C LEU A 38 13.91 10.05 -8.01
N LYS A 39 14.33 9.95 -9.28
CA LYS A 39 13.65 10.67 -10.36
C LYS A 39 12.34 9.94 -10.63
N THR A 40 11.25 10.59 -10.25
CA THR A 40 9.91 10.06 -10.39
C THR A 40 9.37 10.47 -11.76
N ALA A 41 8.48 9.68 -12.36
CA ALA A 41 7.78 10.14 -13.56
C ALA A 41 6.56 10.96 -13.13
N ILE A 42 6.29 12.08 -13.80
CA ILE A 42 5.14 12.95 -13.51
C ILE A 42 3.85 12.11 -13.57
N GLY A 43 3.04 12.17 -12.51
CA GLY A 43 1.76 11.47 -12.42
C GLY A 43 1.88 9.94 -12.31
N LYS A 44 3.07 9.42 -12.00
CA LYS A 44 3.29 8.02 -11.62
C LYS A 44 3.43 7.93 -10.10
N TYR A 45 2.74 6.94 -9.54
CA TYR A 45 2.80 6.65 -8.11
C TYR A 45 3.83 5.55 -7.88
N HIS A 46 4.61 5.72 -6.83
CA HIS A 46 5.65 4.77 -6.51
C HIS A 46 5.52 4.33 -5.05
N LEU A 47 5.65 3.02 -4.85
CA LEU A 47 5.75 2.40 -3.53
C LEU A 47 7.23 2.14 -3.25
N VAL A 48 7.73 2.60 -2.11
CA VAL A 48 9.04 2.21 -1.61
C VAL A 48 8.82 1.01 -0.72
N HIS A 49 9.40 -0.12 -1.08
CA HIS A 49 9.43 -1.30 -0.22
C HIS A 49 10.78 -1.41 0.45
N SER A 50 10.81 -1.87 1.69
CA SER A 50 12.01 -2.24 2.44
C SER A 50 11.99 -3.73 2.77
N SER A 51 13.16 -4.36 2.81
CA SER A 51 13.33 -5.72 3.26
C SER A 51 14.62 -5.87 4.05
N LYS A 52 14.59 -6.64 5.14
CA LYS A 52 15.79 -7.00 5.90
C LYS A 52 16.50 -8.24 5.34
N ASP A 53 15.72 -9.16 4.78
CA ASP A 53 16.13 -10.52 4.41
C ASP A 53 16.04 -10.80 2.90
N LEU A 54 15.68 -9.78 2.10
CA LEU A 54 15.33 -9.86 0.68
C LEU A 54 14.12 -10.75 0.34
N LYS A 55 13.52 -11.40 1.33
CA LYS A 55 12.38 -12.31 1.18
C LYS A 55 11.07 -11.60 1.50
N THR A 56 11.03 -10.93 2.65
CA THR A 56 9.86 -10.23 3.17
C THR A 56 9.98 -8.75 2.86
N TRP A 57 9.06 -8.23 2.06
CA TRP A 57 9.05 -6.82 1.64
C TRP A 57 7.87 -6.09 2.27
N GLN A 58 8.14 -4.97 2.93
CA GLN A 58 7.14 -4.12 3.55
C GLN A 58 7.12 -2.76 2.85
N VAL A 59 5.93 -2.21 2.62
CA VAL A 59 5.81 -0.85 2.08
C VAL A 59 6.18 0.15 3.16
N VAL A 60 7.21 0.96 2.92
CA VAL A 60 7.75 1.93 3.89
C VAL A 60 7.55 3.38 3.51
N ALA A 61 7.23 3.65 2.24
CA ALA A 61 6.77 4.96 1.80
C ALA A 61 5.96 4.87 0.52
N HIS A 62 5.19 5.92 0.28
CA HIS A 62 4.40 6.15 -0.92
C HIS A 62 4.68 7.57 -1.38
N PHE A 63 4.83 7.79 -2.69
CA PHE A 63 4.88 9.14 -3.22
C PHE A 63 4.24 9.23 -4.60
N LEU A 64 3.62 10.37 -4.85
CA LEU A 64 3.19 10.79 -6.18
C LEU A 64 4.38 11.48 -6.85
N GLY A 65 4.80 10.94 -7.99
CA GLY A 65 5.87 11.52 -8.78
C GLY A 65 5.45 12.84 -9.40
N ASP A 66 6.22 13.89 -9.13
CA ASP A 66 6.08 15.23 -9.71
C ASP A 66 7.12 15.48 -10.82
N GLY A 67 7.88 14.45 -11.23
CA GLY A 67 8.97 14.58 -12.19
C GLY A 67 10.31 14.98 -11.58
N LYS A 68 10.34 15.33 -10.28
CA LYS A 68 11.52 15.78 -9.55
C LYS A 68 12.06 14.67 -8.65
N TYR A 69 13.23 14.95 -8.10
CA TYR A 69 13.83 14.14 -7.07
C TYR A 69 13.12 14.38 -5.74
N THR A 70 12.43 13.36 -5.23
CA THR A 70 11.84 13.39 -3.89
C THR A 70 12.83 12.86 -2.86
N ALA A 71 13.01 13.58 -1.76
CA ALA A 71 13.79 13.11 -0.63
C ALA A 71 12.98 12.06 0.15
N PHE A 72 13.51 10.85 0.24
CA PHE A 72 12.98 9.83 1.13
C PHE A 72 13.56 10.01 2.54
N LYS A 73 12.69 9.97 3.55
CA LYS A 73 13.10 9.93 4.95
C LYS A 73 12.97 8.50 5.46
N ASP A 74 14.12 7.92 5.80
CA ASP A 74 14.19 6.62 6.42
C ASP A 74 13.69 6.69 7.87
N TYR A 75 12.60 5.99 8.18
CA TYR A 75 12.02 5.95 9.53
C TYR A 75 12.61 4.85 10.42
N ARG A 76 13.58 4.05 9.92
CA ARG A 76 14.16 2.91 10.65
C ARG A 76 15.19 3.30 11.72
N LYS A 77 15.39 4.59 12.01
CA LYS A 77 16.27 5.07 13.10
C LYS A 77 15.92 4.48 14.48
N GLN A 78 14.80 3.77 14.58
CA GLN A 78 14.32 3.06 15.77
C GLN A 78 14.71 1.55 15.85
N PHE A 79 15.29 0.93 14.80
CA PHE A 79 15.43 -0.55 14.74
C PHE A 79 16.81 -1.13 14.34
N GLY A 80 17.84 -0.31 14.16
CA GLY A 80 19.25 -0.75 14.22
C GLY A 80 19.83 -1.68 13.12
N GLU A 81 19.04 -2.18 12.17
CA GLU A 81 19.49 -3.18 11.18
C GLU A 81 19.52 -2.67 9.72
N SER A 82 20.44 -3.24 8.92
CA SER A 82 20.54 -3.01 7.47
C SER A 82 19.24 -3.41 6.75
N SER A 83 18.82 -2.65 5.74
CA SER A 83 17.70 -3.05 4.88
C SER A 83 17.94 -2.63 3.44
N PHE A 84 17.36 -3.43 2.56
CA PHE A 84 17.35 -3.25 1.12
C PHE A 84 16.08 -2.51 0.72
N TYR A 85 16.19 -1.62 -0.25
CA TYR A 85 15.06 -0.86 -0.78
C TYR A 85 14.79 -1.22 -2.22
N ARG A 86 13.52 -1.22 -2.61
CA ARG A 86 13.11 -1.25 -4.02
C ARG A 86 11.97 -0.30 -4.29
N LEU A 87 11.95 0.25 -5.49
CA LEU A 87 10.84 1.03 -6.00
C LEU A 87 9.90 0.13 -6.79
N VAL A 88 8.67 -0.01 -6.33
CA VAL A 88 7.63 -0.72 -7.08
C VAL A 88 6.70 0.31 -7.69
N THR A 89 6.75 0.40 -9.02
CA THR A 89 5.79 1.18 -9.79
C THR A 89 4.73 0.20 -10.29
N LYS A 90 3.64 -0.04 -9.54
CA LYS A 90 2.52 -0.81 -10.09
C LYS A 90 1.82 0.07 -11.13
N PRO A 91 1.88 -0.23 -12.44
CA PRO A 91 1.40 0.69 -13.47
C PRO A 91 -0.13 0.82 -13.47
N ALA A 92 -0.85 -0.23 -13.05
CA ALA A 92 -2.30 -0.25 -12.87
C ALA A 92 -2.65 -0.72 -11.44
N PRO A 93 -3.68 -0.16 -10.81
CA PRO A 93 -4.15 -0.63 -9.51
C PRO A 93 -4.86 -2.00 -9.63
N PHE A 94 -4.69 -2.84 -8.62
CA PHE A 94 -5.34 -4.16 -8.54
C PHE A 94 -6.77 -4.05 -7.99
N LYS A 95 -7.66 -3.52 -8.83
CA LYS A 95 -9.04 -3.19 -8.50
C LYS A 95 -9.96 -4.41 -8.33
N ASP A 96 -9.80 -5.43 -9.16
CA ASP A 96 -10.72 -6.58 -9.18
C ASP A 96 -10.62 -7.45 -7.93
N GLY A 97 -9.46 -7.46 -7.27
CA GLY A 97 -9.31 -8.09 -5.96
C GLY A 97 -9.98 -7.31 -4.84
N LEU A 98 -10.18 -6.00 -4.99
CA LEU A 98 -10.69 -5.10 -3.94
C LEU A 98 -12.22 -4.93 -3.99
N TYR A 99 -12.78 -4.78 -5.19
CA TYR A 99 -14.18 -4.41 -5.40
C TYR A 99 -15.17 -5.57 -5.19
N GLU A 100 -16.45 -5.19 -5.02
CA GLU A 100 -17.62 -6.09 -5.07
C GLU A 100 -17.57 -7.23 -4.04
N ARG A 101 -17.03 -6.93 -2.86
CA ARG A 101 -17.02 -7.82 -1.70
C ARG A 101 -16.95 -7.01 -0.42
N GLU A 102 -17.50 -7.58 0.65
CA GLU A 102 -17.34 -7.05 1.99
C GLU A 102 -15.99 -7.50 2.57
N TRP A 103 -15.28 -6.56 3.18
CA TRP A 103 -14.06 -6.80 3.94
C TRP A 103 -14.33 -6.53 5.41
N LYS A 104 -14.20 -7.53 6.27
CA LYS A 104 -14.45 -7.44 7.71
C LYS A 104 -13.12 -7.24 8.45
N LEU A 105 -13.06 -6.20 9.29
CA LEU A 105 -11.88 -5.86 10.05
C LEU A 105 -11.54 -6.99 11.03
N VAL A 106 -10.29 -7.44 10.97
CA VAL A 106 -9.71 -8.43 11.88
C VAL A 106 -8.88 -7.71 12.95
N ALA A 107 -8.03 -6.77 12.54
CA ALA A 107 -7.14 -6.06 13.45
C ALA A 107 -6.73 -4.69 12.91
N MET A 108 -6.44 -3.77 13.83
CA MET A 108 -5.68 -2.55 13.55
C MET A 108 -4.31 -2.66 14.24
N HIS A 109 -3.25 -2.62 13.46
CA HIS A 109 -1.87 -2.64 13.93
C HIS A 109 -1.32 -1.22 13.98
N GLU A 110 -0.69 -0.89 15.09
CA GLU A 110 0.10 0.31 15.34
C GLU A 110 1.53 -0.12 15.71
N PRO A 111 2.53 0.78 15.70
CA PRO A 111 3.93 0.39 15.91
C PRO A 111 4.19 -0.42 17.19
N ASP A 112 3.41 -0.17 18.24
CA ASP A 112 3.59 -0.72 19.58
C ASP A 112 2.50 -1.73 19.99
N LYS A 113 1.42 -1.86 19.23
CA LYS A 113 0.27 -2.68 19.63
C LYS A 113 -0.64 -3.10 18.47
N SER A 114 -1.41 -4.15 18.72
CA SER A 114 -2.52 -4.57 17.86
C SER A 114 -3.84 -4.43 18.61
N ILE A 115 -4.86 -3.94 17.91
CA ILE A 115 -6.19 -3.67 18.47
C ILE A 115 -7.20 -4.49 17.67
N PHE A 116 -8.02 -5.25 18.38
CA PHE A 116 -8.99 -6.16 17.79
C PHE A 116 -10.42 -5.67 18.08
N PRO A 117 -11.36 -5.82 17.13
CA PRO A 117 -12.78 -5.68 17.45
C PRO A 117 -13.17 -6.66 18.58
N LYS A 118 -13.98 -6.20 19.53
CA LYS A 118 -14.54 -7.09 20.55
C LYS A 118 -15.46 -8.12 19.89
N SER A 119 -15.58 -9.30 20.50
CA SER A 119 -16.51 -10.34 20.05
C SER A 119 -17.92 -9.79 19.82
N GLY A 120 -18.52 -10.16 18.69
CA GLY A 120 -19.85 -9.69 18.27
C GLY A 120 -19.88 -8.29 17.64
N ARG A 121 -18.77 -7.55 17.61
CA ARG A 121 -18.69 -6.23 16.95
C ARG A 121 -18.11 -6.36 15.56
N VAL A 122 -18.75 -5.70 14.60
CA VAL A 122 -18.40 -5.80 13.18
C VAL A 122 -18.03 -4.44 12.64
N HIS A 123 -16.83 -4.32 12.11
CA HIS A 123 -16.40 -3.19 11.29
C HIS A 123 -16.10 -3.75 9.91
N SER A 124 -16.67 -3.15 8.86
CA SER A 124 -16.52 -3.63 7.50
C SER A 124 -16.39 -2.51 6.49
N ILE A 125 -15.86 -2.85 5.32
CA ILE A 125 -15.74 -1.96 4.19
C ILE A 125 -16.04 -2.71 2.89
N GLU A 126 -16.84 -2.10 2.03
CA GLU A 126 -17.15 -2.58 0.70
C GLU A 126 -16.85 -1.46 -0.30
N PHE A 127 -16.10 -1.79 -1.35
CA PHE A 127 -15.72 -0.86 -2.40
C PHE A 127 -16.53 -1.14 -3.68
N GLY A 128 -17.26 -0.14 -4.15
CA GLY A 128 -18.03 -0.20 -5.39
C GLY A 128 -17.21 0.25 -6.61
N ARG A 129 -17.52 -0.32 -7.78
CA ARG A 129 -16.90 0.08 -9.07
C ARG A 129 -17.25 1.50 -9.50
N ASP A 130 -18.34 2.04 -8.98
CA ASP A 130 -18.81 3.41 -9.19
C ASP A 130 -18.11 4.45 -8.29
N GLY A 131 -17.09 4.02 -7.53
CA GLY A 131 -16.36 4.88 -6.60
C GLY A 131 -17.07 5.13 -5.28
N ARG A 132 -18.19 4.42 -5.02
CA ARG A 132 -18.80 4.39 -3.70
C ARG A 132 -18.01 3.48 -2.76
N VAL A 133 -18.09 3.81 -1.48
CA VAL A 133 -17.58 2.96 -0.40
C VAL A 133 -18.56 3.02 0.76
N GLY A 134 -18.68 1.93 1.51
CA GLY A 134 -19.53 1.90 2.69
C GLY A 134 -19.29 0.65 3.52
N GLY A 135 -20.10 0.46 4.55
CA GLY A 135 -20.03 -0.74 5.38
C GLY A 135 -20.66 -0.56 6.75
N ARG A 136 -20.26 -1.43 7.68
CA ARG A 136 -20.63 -1.37 9.09
C ARG A 136 -19.49 -0.73 9.88
N ASN A 137 -19.80 0.20 10.77
CA ASN A 137 -18.88 0.76 11.75
C ASN A 137 -19.42 0.48 13.16
N ASP A 138 -19.23 -0.76 13.61
CA ASP A 138 -19.85 -1.35 14.80
C ASP A 138 -21.39 -1.27 14.76
N CYS A 139 -21.97 -0.37 15.53
CA CYS A 139 -23.41 -0.20 15.59
C CYS A 139 -23.95 0.53 14.35
N ASN A 140 -23.14 1.38 13.70
CA ASN A 140 -23.57 2.26 12.63
C ASN A 140 -23.38 1.67 11.24
N ARG A 141 -24.21 2.07 10.28
CA ARG A 141 -23.90 1.92 8.84
C ARG A 141 -23.32 3.23 8.32
N TYR A 142 -22.40 3.13 7.36
CA TYR A 142 -21.76 4.30 6.78
C TYR A 142 -21.61 4.18 5.26
N PHE A 143 -21.44 5.32 4.61
CA PHE A 143 -21.25 5.45 3.18
C PHE A 143 -20.41 6.68 2.85
N GLY A 144 -19.78 6.67 1.67
CA GLY A 144 -18.93 7.74 1.20
C GLY A 144 -18.44 7.48 -0.22
N LYS A 145 -17.37 8.18 -0.58
CA LYS A 145 -16.67 8.01 -1.86
C LYS A 145 -15.22 7.60 -1.63
N CYS A 146 -14.73 6.73 -2.50
CA CYS A 146 -13.33 6.33 -2.54
C CYS A 146 -12.83 6.34 -3.98
N SER A 147 -11.69 6.97 -4.22
CA SER A 147 -10.97 6.84 -5.49
C SER A 147 -9.77 5.91 -5.33
N ILE A 148 -9.68 4.94 -6.23
CA ILE A 148 -8.52 4.06 -6.36
C ILE A 148 -7.60 4.61 -7.44
N GLU A 149 -6.47 5.15 -7.00
CA GLU A 149 -5.47 5.76 -7.87
C GLU A 149 -4.39 4.74 -8.25
N LYS A 150 -3.44 5.13 -9.11
CA LYS A 150 -2.34 4.23 -9.52
C LYS A 150 -1.51 3.83 -8.29
N GLY A 151 -0.89 2.65 -8.35
CA GLY A 151 -0.09 2.15 -7.22
C GLY A 151 -0.92 1.68 -6.02
N ASN A 152 -2.21 1.35 -6.22
CA ASN A 152 -3.14 0.92 -5.16
C ASN A 152 -3.36 2.00 -4.07
N TRP A 153 -3.32 3.28 -4.42
CA TRP A 153 -3.62 4.34 -3.46
C TRP A 153 -5.14 4.47 -3.23
N LEU A 154 -5.53 4.62 -1.97
CA LEU A 154 -6.88 4.87 -1.50
C LEU A 154 -7.00 6.33 -1.12
N ASN A 155 -7.99 7.00 -1.70
CA ASN A 155 -8.33 8.35 -1.31
C ASN A 155 -9.83 8.45 -1.01
N PHE A 156 -10.14 8.71 0.25
CA PHE A 156 -11.50 8.95 0.72
C PHE A 156 -11.76 10.46 0.67
N ASN A 157 -12.14 10.95 -0.52
CA ASN A 157 -12.17 12.37 -0.89
C ASN A 157 -13.22 13.24 -0.13
N THR A 158 -13.90 12.72 0.88
CA THR A 158 -14.92 13.44 1.67
C THR A 158 -15.13 12.76 3.03
N PRO A 159 -15.72 13.46 4.01
CA PRO A 159 -16.25 12.81 5.20
C PRO A 159 -17.23 11.69 4.84
N PHE A 160 -17.27 10.64 5.66
CA PHE A 160 -18.29 9.60 5.56
C PHE A 160 -19.62 10.11 6.11
N GLY A 161 -20.72 9.76 5.43
CA GLY A 161 -22.05 9.77 6.04
C GLY A 161 -22.22 8.54 6.92
N SER A 162 -22.89 8.67 8.07
CA SER A 162 -23.13 7.56 8.99
C SER A 162 -24.47 7.74 9.69
N THR A 163 -25.10 6.63 10.09
CA THR A 163 -26.13 6.67 11.11
C THR A 163 -25.55 7.17 12.44
N LEU A 164 -26.40 7.69 13.33
CA LEU A 164 -25.99 8.33 14.61
C LEU A 164 -26.40 7.49 15.83
N MET A 165 -26.31 6.16 15.75
CA MET A 165 -26.50 5.32 16.93
C MET A 165 -25.28 5.44 17.85
N PHE A 166 -25.55 5.50 19.15
CA PHE A 166 -24.50 5.50 20.15
C PHE A 166 -23.97 4.07 20.35
N CYS A 167 -22.72 3.82 19.97
CA CYS A 167 -22.13 2.51 20.13
C CYS A 167 -21.75 2.26 21.60
N MET A 168 -21.87 1.01 22.05
CA MET A 168 -21.51 0.62 23.42
C MET A 168 -20.01 0.80 23.68
N SER A 169 -19.61 0.85 24.96
CA SER A 169 -18.22 1.06 25.38
C SER A 169 -17.23 0.06 24.78
N GLY A 170 -16.09 0.56 24.29
CA GLY A 170 -15.07 -0.25 23.61
C GLY A 170 -15.40 -0.58 22.15
N SER A 171 -16.23 0.25 21.50
CA SER A 171 -16.30 0.31 20.04
C SER A 171 -14.99 0.82 19.47
N LEU A 172 -14.68 0.44 18.23
CA LEU A 172 -13.60 1.05 17.46
C LEU A 172 -14.15 2.11 16.47
N ASP A 173 -15.42 2.47 16.57
CA ASP A 173 -16.12 3.35 15.63
C ASP A 173 -15.34 4.62 15.24
N PHE A 174 -14.90 5.39 16.22
CA PHE A 174 -14.14 6.61 16.01
C PHE A 174 -12.77 6.31 15.41
N LYS A 175 -12.06 5.33 15.97
CA LYS A 175 -10.70 4.96 15.57
C LYS A 175 -10.66 4.43 14.13
N PHE A 176 -11.65 3.63 13.75
CA PHE A 176 -11.80 3.09 12.41
C PHE A 176 -11.95 4.20 11.37
N PHE A 177 -12.80 5.19 11.62
CA PHE A 177 -12.96 6.33 10.71
C PHE A 177 -11.73 7.23 10.65
N GLU A 178 -11.07 7.51 11.77
CA GLU A 178 -9.81 8.27 11.75
C GLU A 178 -8.72 7.54 10.95
N ALA A 179 -8.63 6.22 11.07
CA ALA A 179 -7.71 5.43 10.26
C ALA A 179 -8.06 5.46 8.78
N LEU A 180 -9.34 5.36 8.39
CA LEU A 180 -9.77 5.46 7.00
C LEU A 180 -9.49 6.85 6.39
N LYS A 181 -9.67 7.94 7.15
CA LYS A 181 -9.29 9.30 6.70
C LYS A 181 -7.79 9.43 6.43
N LEU A 182 -6.98 8.69 7.18
CA LEU A 182 -5.53 8.65 7.04
C LEU A 182 -5.07 7.50 6.13
N ALA A 183 -5.98 6.81 5.45
CA ALA A 183 -5.64 5.71 4.57
C ALA A 183 -4.80 6.20 3.41
N LYS A 184 -3.89 5.33 2.99
CA LYS A 184 -2.86 5.60 1.99
C LYS A 184 -3.00 4.63 0.84
N GLY A 185 -2.69 3.37 1.08
CA GLY A 185 -2.70 2.35 0.06
C GLY A 185 -3.27 1.04 0.57
N TYR A 186 -3.43 0.10 -0.36
CA TYR A 186 -3.88 -1.24 -0.02
C TYR A 186 -3.10 -2.35 -0.71
N GLU A 187 -3.15 -3.51 -0.07
CA GLU A 187 -2.72 -4.79 -0.63
C GLU A 187 -3.85 -5.79 -0.47
N VAL A 188 -4.12 -6.55 -1.54
CA VAL A 188 -5.00 -7.71 -1.48
C VAL A 188 -4.15 -8.95 -1.77
N GLU A 189 -4.22 -9.92 -0.86
CA GLU A 189 -3.58 -11.22 -0.99
C GLU A 189 -4.62 -12.31 -0.66
N GLY A 190 -5.14 -12.96 -1.70
CA GLY A 190 -6.22 -13.95 -1.54
C GLY A 190 -7.46 -13.34 -0.89
N MET A 191 -7.81 -13.84 0.30
CA MET A 191 -8.94 -13.39 1.11
C MET A 191 -8.57 -12.33 2.16
N LYS A 192 -7.36 -11.77 2.10
CA LYS A 192 -6.89 -10.74 3.03
C LYS A 192 -6.74 -9.40 2.33
N LEU A 193 -7.25 -8.37 2.97
CA LEU A 193 -7.03 -6.97 2.60
C LEU A 193 -6.23 -6.30 3.71
N ARG A 194 -5.19 -5.58 3.33
CA ARG A 194 -4.45 -4.69 4.21
C ARG A 194 -4.60 -3.27 3.70
N ILE A 195 -5.05 -2.36 4.57
CA ILE A 195 -5.06 -0.91 4.31
C ILE A 195 -3.99 -0.26 5.17
N TYR A 196 -3.06 0.44 4.54
CA TYR A 196 -2.05 1.25 5.22
C TYR A 196 -2.64 2.60 5.59
N TYR A 197 -2.38 3.08 6.81
CA TYR A 197 -2.86 4.38 7.26
C TYR A 197 -1.80 5.11 8.11
N GLY A 198 -2.02 6.41 8.35
CA GLY A 198 -1.18 7.18 9.27
C GLY A 198 0.23 7.46 8.75
N LYS A 199 1.07 8.13 9.55
CA LYS A 199 2.44 8.51 9.14
C LYS A 199 3.46 7.38 9.33
N GLU A 200 3.19 6.47 10.27
CA GLU A 200 4.10 5.41 10.66
C GLU A 200 4.09 4.23 9.69
N VAL A 201 5.25 3.60 9.54
CA VAL A 201 5.50 2.56 8.52
C VAL A 201 4.69 1.28 8.76
N ASN A 202 4.30 1.01 10.01
CA ASN A 202 3.64 -0.24 10.40
C ASN A 202 2.15 -0.09 10.73
N SER A 203 1.56 1.08 10.49
CA SER A 203 0.14 1.32 10.79
C SER A 203 -0.76 0.73 9.71
N THR A 204 -1.49 -0.34 10.04
CA THR A 204 -2.31 -1.09 9.08
C THR A 204 -3.63 -1.57 9.65
N MET A 205 -4.67 -1.60 8.83
CA MET A 205 -5.91 -2.31 9.11
C MET A 205 -5.90 -3.60 8.31
N GLU A 206 -5.98 -4.75 8.98
CA GLU A 206 -6.14 -6.06 8.37
C GLU A 206 -7.62 -6.43 8.34
N PHE A 207 -8.07 -6.89 7.18
CA PHE A 207 -9.42 -7.35 6.92
C PHE A 207 -9.39 -8.72 6.25
N GLU A 208 -10.48 -9.46 6.42
CA GLU A 208 -10.75 -10.69 5.70
C GLU A 208 -12.02 -10.56 4.86
N ALA A 209 -12.06 -11.24 3.72
CA ALA A 209 -13.24 -11.29 2.86
C ALA A 209 -14.40 -11.95 3.64
N GLY A 210 -15.53 -11.24 3.68
CA GLY A 210 -16.70 -11.57 4.50
C GLY A 210 -17.71 -12.51 3.85
#